data_AF-K7SQP9-F1
#
_entry.id   AF-K7SQP9-F1
#
_cell.length_a   1.000
_cell.length_b   1.000
_cell.length_c   1.000
_cell.angle_alpha   90.00
_cell.angle_beta   90.00
_cell.angle_gamma   90.00
#
_symmetry.space_group_name_H-M   'P 1'
#
loop_
_entity.id
_entity.type
_entity.pdbx_description
1 polymer ?
#
loop_
_entity_poly.entity_id
_entity_poly.type
_entity_poly.pdbx_seq_one_letter_code
_entity_poly.pdbx_strand_id
1 'polypeptide(L)'
;MKKFVNIKIILAVIIAEHAAHKRWQRLSSMIPVTFTLLEEIMTTHEKAREKTASMLQEAGMVITEAEKEKIEIAEFGLPGYPLSGLQLLTNFNSPRYCAKELVLFPGQTCPEHLHPPFNGTPGKQETFRCRWGEVYLFVDDPALALNHGEVASEFSSESRDDLDIFTDPRVRRVA
;
A
#
# COMPACT_ATOMS: atom_id res chain seq x y z
N MET A 1 -12.77 2.06 -32.02
CA MET A 1 -12.78 2.81 -30.76
C MET A 1 -12.16 1.94 -29.68
N LYS A 2 -10.97 2.28 -29.17
CA LYS A 2 -10.43 1.59 -27.99
C LYS A 2 -11.28 2.06 -26.81
N LYS A 3 -12.00 1.15 -26.16
CA LYS A 3 -12.68 1.45 -24.90
C LYS A 3 -11.56 1.69 -23.88
N PHE A 4 -11.50 2.89 -23.33
CA PHE A 4 -10.52 3.27 -22.32
C PHE A 4 -11.08 2.89 -20.95
N VAL A 5 -10.25 2.24 -20.14
CA VAL A 5 -10.63 1.86 -18.77
C VAL A 5 -10.15 2.98 -17.86
N ASN A 6 -11.09 3.78 -17.34
CA ASN A 6 -10.84 4.60 -16.16
C ASN A 6 -10.75 3.65 -14.98
N ILE A 7 -9.54 3.21 -14.64
CA ILE A 7 -9.38 2.35 -13.47
C ILE A 7 -9.46 3.28 -12.25
N LYS A 8 -10.63 3.32 -11.62
CA LYS A 8 -10.77 3.79 -10.23
C LYS A 8 -10.21 2.71 -9.33
N ILE A 9 -9.31 3.04 -8.42
CA ILE A 9 -8.63 2.04 -7.60
C ILE A 9 -8.87 2.34 -6.14
N ILE A 10 -9.55 1.43 -5.45
CA ILE A 10 -9.51 1.34 -3.99
C ILE A 10 -8.68 0.12 -3.66
N LEU A 11 -7.54 0.32 -3.01
CA LEU A 11 -6.81 -0.76 -2.37
C LEU A 11 -7.27 -0.79 -0.92
N ALA A 12 -8.22 -1.66 -0.57
CA ALA A 12 -8.50 -1.97 0.83
C ALA A 12 -7.82 -3.30 1.17
N VAL A 13 -7.34 -3.53 2.40
CA VAL A 13 -7.49 -4.83 3.11
C VAL A 13 -6.94 -4.87 4.55
N ILE A 14 -7.69 -5.65 5.34
CA ILE A 14 -7.44 -6.26 6.67
C ILE A 14 -6.27 -7.25 6.66
N ILE A 15 -5.30 -7.15 7.57
CA ILE A 15 -4.15 -8.09 7.62
C ILE A 15 -4.12 -8.87 8.93
N ALA A 16 -3.80 -10.15 8.73
CA ALA A 16 -3.24 -11.15 9.63
C ALA A 16 -4.12 -11.77 10.72
N GLU A 17 -4.53 -13.01 10.46
CA GLU A 17 -4.06 -14.14 11.28
C GLU A 17 -3.73 -15.36 10.39
N HIS A 18 -2.49 -15.50 9.90
CA HIS A 18 -2.03 -16.81 9.44
C HIS A 18 -0.51 -17.07 9.51
N ALA A 19 0.14 -16.79 10.65
CA ALA A 19 1.48 -17.38 10.90
C ALA A 19 1.94 -17.51 12.36
N ALA A 20 1.14 -17.19 13.38
CA ALA A 20 1.57 -17.31 14.78
C ALA A 20 1.28 -18.67 15.45
N HIS A 21 0.59 -19.60 14.79
CA HIS A 21 -0.02 -20.73 15.50
C HIS A 21 0.92 -21.89 15.90
N LYS A 22 2.18 -21.94 15.45
CA LYS A 22 3.10 -23.05 15.80
C LYS A 22 4.27 -22.70 16.74
N ARG A 23 4.48 -21.42 17.09
CA ARG A 23 5.60 -21.03 17.97
C ARG A 23 5.18 -20.38 19.29
N TRP A 24 3.92 -19.96 19.43
CA TRP A 24 3.42 -19.22 20.61
C TRP A 24 2.70 -20.05 21.68
N GLN A 25 2.42 -21.34 21.47
CA GLN A 25 1.81 -22.20 22.50
C GLN A 25 2.75 -22.56 23.67
N ARG A 26 3.97 -22.02 23.72
CA ARG A 26 4.93 -22.27 24.82
C ARG A 26 5.30 -21.05 25.67
N LEU A 27 4.72 -19.87 25.41
CA LEU A 27 5.05 -18.65 26.17
C LEU A 27 3.82 -17.84 26.63
N SER A 28 2.59 -18.39 26.54
CA SER A 28 1.36 -17.67 26.92
C SER A 28 1.03 -17.70 28.41
N SER A 29 1.98 -17.98 29.29
CA SER A 29 1.82 -17.77 30.73
C SER A 29 2.75 -16.64 31.16
N MET A 30 2.17 -15.49 31.53
CA MET A 30 2.80 -14.33 32.18
C MET A 30 3.10 -13.09 31.32
N ILE A 31 2.09 -12.51 30.66
CA ILE A 31 2.09 -11.06 30.41
C ILE A 31 0.65 -10.52 30.65
N PRO A 32 0.44 -9.52 31.53
CA PRO A 32 -0.88 -8.99 31.81
C PRO A 32 -1.44 -8.18 30.63
N VAL A 33 -2.71 -8.42 30.35
CA VAL A 33 -3.52 -7.83 29.29
C VAL A 33 -3.91 -6.40 29.65
N THR A 34 -2.97 -5.45 29.61
CA THR A 34 -3.28 -4.01 29.80
C THR A 34 -2.49 -3.08 28.86
N PHE A 35 -1.83 -3.59 27.81
CA PHE A 35 -0.91 -2.78 26.99
C PHE A 35 -1.42 -2.38 25.59
N THR A 36 -2.65 -2.75 25.18
CA THR A 36 -3.02 -2.75 23.75
C THR A 36 -4.02 -1.68 23.28
N LEU A 37 -4.12 -0.52 23.94
CA LEU A 37 -5.04 0.56 23.50
C LEU A 37 -4.43 1.96 23.40
N LEU A 38 -3.22 2.19 23.92
CA LEU A 38 -2.55 3.50 23.87
C LEU A 38 -1.47 3.60 22.79
N GLU A 39 -0.94 2.48 22.28
CA GLU A 39 0.03 2.50 21.17
C GLU A 39 -0.62 2.73 19.79
N GLU A 40 -1.94 2.55 19.67
CA GLU A 40 -2.69 2.81 18.43
C GLU A 40 -2.84 4.32 18.12
N ILE A 41 -2.54 5.22 19.07
CA ILE A 41 -2.95 6.63 18.95
C ILE A 41 -2.02 7.50 18.09
N MET A 42 -0.73 7.15 17.88
CA MET A 42 0.13 7.92 16.94
C MET A 42 1.27 7.04 16.40
N THR A 43 1.07 6.42 15.23
CA THR A 43 2.20 5.81 14.52
C THR A 43 3.04 6.92 13.89
N THR A 44 4.27 7.10 14.34
CA THR A 44 5.21 8.05 13.70
C THR A 44 5.63 7.53 12.32
N HIS A 45 6.03 8.42 11.42
CA HIS A 45 6.56 8.01 10.11
C HIS A 45 7.75 7.06 10.23
N GLU A 46 8.61 7.24 11.25
CA GLU A 46 9.72 6.34 11.53
C GLU A 46 9.24 4.92 11.87
N LYS A 47 8.31 4.79 12.84
CA LYS A 47 7.71 3.49 13.18
C LYS A 47 7.01 2.85 11.99
N ALA A 48 6.33 3.65 11.16
CA ALA A 48 5.70 3.16 9.94
C ALA A 48 6.73 2.62 8.92
N ARG A 49 7.86 3.32 8.71
CA ARG A 49 8.94 2.84 7.84
C ARG A 49 9.56 1.55 8.36
N GLU A 50 9.82 1.46 9.66
CA GLU A 50 10.35 0.24 10.28
C GLU A 50 9.40 -0.95 10.09
N LYS A 51 8.11 -0.75 10.37
CA LYS A 51 7.09 -1.77 10.16
C LYS A 51 6.98 -2.17 8.69
N THR A 52 7.01 -1.20 7.77
CA THR A 52 6.99 -1.45 6.32
C THR A 52 8.18 -2.31 5.88
N ALA A 53 9.39 -1.94 6.31
CA ALA A 53 10.60 -2.72 6.00
C ALA A 53 10.54 -4.15 6.56
N SER A 54 10.03 -4.32 7.78
CA SER A 54 9.81 -5.66 8.37
C SER A 54 8.86 -6.51 7.53
N MET A 55 7.72 -5.95 7.11
CA MET A 55 6.75 -6.67 6.27
C MET A 55 7.31 -7.05 4.91
N LEU A 56 8.10 -6.17 4.27
CA LEU A 56 8.80 -6.48 3.02
C LEU A 56 9.80 -7.63 3.22
N GLN A 57 10.57 -7.61 4.32
CA GLN A 57 11.51 -8.69 4.66
C GLN A 57 10.80 -10.02 4.94
N GLU A 58 9.67 -9.99 5.65
CA GLU A 58 8.82 -11.18 5.89
C GLU A 58 8.22 -11.75 4.60
N ALA A 59 7.93 -10.89 3.62
CA ALA A 59 7.55 -11.28 2.26
C ALA A 59 8.72 -11.81 1.41
N GLY A 60 9.93 -11.91 1.99
CA GLY A 60 11.14 -12.44 1.34
C GLY A 60 11.87 -11.42 0.46
N MET A 61 11.59 -10.12 0.61
CA MET A 61 12.31 -9.06 -0.09
C MET A 61 13.56 -8.65 0.69
N VAL A 62 14.66 -8.45 -0.03
CA VAL A 62 15.88 -7.89 0.55
C VAL A 62 15.76 -6.38 0.48
N ILE A 63 15.72 -5.73 1.64
CA ILE A 63 15.65 -4.28 1.79
C ILE A 63 16.92 -3.79 2.47
N THR A 64 17.64 -2.87 1.82
CA THR A 64 18.79 -2.16 2.38
C THR A 64 18.37 -1.01 3.30
N GLU A 65 19.25 -0.56 4.19
CA GLU A 65 18.95 0.63 5.03
C GLU A 65 18.67 1.88 4.18
N ALA A 66 19.38 2.06 3.07
CA ALA A 66 19.15 3.18 2.15
C ALA A 66 17.80 3.10 1.42
N GLU A 67 17.26 1.90 1.19
CA GLU A 67 15.90 1.72 0.66
C GLU A 67 14.85 1.95 1.74
N LYS A 68 15.11 1.47 2.96
CA LYS A 68 14.24 1.72 4.12
C LYS A 68 14.04 3.23 4.37
N GLU A 69 15.09 4.04 4.26
CA GLU A 69 15.00 5.49 4.38
C GLU A 69 14.14 6.15 3.28
N LYS A 70 14.05 5.52 2.11
CA LYS A 70 13.25 5.99 0.96
C LYS A 70 11.80 5.53 1.00
N ILE A 71 11.40 4.70 1.96
CA ILE A 71 10.00 4.32 2.11
C ILE A 71 9.18 5.58 2.36
N GLU A 72 8.22 5.82 1.48
CA GLU A 72 7.27 6.91 1.55
C GLU A 72 6.06 6.49 2.40
N ILE A 73 5.61 7.41 3.26
CA ILE A 73 4.41 7.25 4.08
C ILE A 73 3.35 8.24 3.58
N ALA A 74 2.41 7.74 2.78
CA ALA A 74 1.35 8.54 2.19
C ALA A 74 0.11 8.53 3.10
N GLU A 75 -0.11 9.63 3.83
CA GLU A 75 -1.27 9.83 4.71
C GLU A 75 -2.46 10.49 3.99
N PHE A 76 -2.24 10.98 2.76
CA PHE A 76 -3.26 11.66 1.94
C PHE A 76 -3.93 12.87 2.61
N GLY A 77 -3.32 13.41 3.67
CA GLY A 77 -3.85 14.53 4.45
C GLY A 77 -5.19 14.27 5.15
N LEU A 78 -5.59 12.99 5.26
CA LEU A 78 -6.79 12.53 5.93
C LEU A 78 -6.49 12.24 7.41
N PRO A 79 -7.45 12.49 8.33
CA PRO A 79 -7.29 12.07 9.72
C PRO A 79 -7.37 10.53 9.83
N GLY A 80 -6.70 9.96 10.84
CA GLY A 80 -6.86 8.55 11.17
C GLY A 80 -5.85 7.61 10.50
N TYR A 81 -4.71 8.10 10.03
CA TYR A 81 -3.57 7.21 9.74
C TYR A 81 -3.26 6.33 10.99
N PRO A 82 -3.05 5.01 10.83
CA PRO A 82 -2.86 4.28 9.57
C PRO A 82 -4.13 3.71 8.92
N LEU A 83 -5.34 3.94 9.42
CA LEU A 83 -6.55 3.34 8.83
C LEU A 83 -6.76 3.74 7.36
N SER A 84 -6.49 5.01 7.02
CA SER A 84 -6.39 5.46 5.63
C SER A 84 -4.98 5.92 5.33
N GLY A 85 -4.36 5.36 4.30
CA GLY A 85 -2.96 5.62 3.97
C GLY A 85 -2.36 4.53 3.08
N LEU A 86 -1.11 4.72 2.72
CA LEU A 86 -0.30 3.76 1.95
C LEU A 86 1.17 3.92 2.33
N GLN A 87 1.92 2.83 2.32
CA GLN A 87 3.39 2.88 2.38
C GLN A 87 3.93 2.31 1.09
N LEU A 88 4.96 2.95 0.53
CA LEU A 88 5.54 2.49 -0.72
C LEU A 88 7.04 2.69 -0.78
N LEU A 89 7.71 1.79 -1.50
CA LEU A 89 9.09 1.94 -1.93
C LEU A 89 9.11 2.02 -3.44
N THR A 90 9.53 3.16 -3.99
CA THR A 90 9.75 3.28 -5.43
C THR A 90 11.11 2.70 -5.79
N ASN A 91 11.11 1.48 -6.36
CA ASN A 91 12.32 0.82 -6.82
C ASN A 91 12.91 1.56 -8.03
N PHE A 92 12.04 2.01 -8.95
CA PHE A 92 12.44 2.70 -10.16
C PHE A 92 11.29 3.53 -10.72
N ASN A 93 11.60 4.72 -11.25
CA ASN A 93 10.66 5.51 -12.05
C ASN A 93 11.41 6.22 -13.18
N SER A 94 10.90 6.12 -14.41
CA SER A 94 11.45 6.75 -15.60
C SER A 94 10.31 7.19 -16.52
N PRO A 95 10.58 7.98 -17.57
CA PRO A 95 9.57 8.34 -18.57
C PRO A 95 8.92 7.16 -19.31
N ARG A 96 9.42 5.92 -19.12
CA ARG A 96 8.92 4.74 -19.82
C ARG A 96 8.18 3.76 -18.91
N TYR A 97 8.67 3.55 -17.69
CA TYR A 97 8.10 2.58 -16.75
C TYR A 97 8.45 2.92 -15.30
N CYS A 98 7.63 2.39 -14.40
CA CYS A 98 7.79 2.47 -12.96
C CYS A 98 7.62 1.08 -12.32
N ALA A 99 8.30 0.87 -11.20
CA ALA A 99 8.12 -0.28 -10.32
C ALA A 99 8.14 0.19 -8.86
N LYS A 100 7.12 -0.22 -8.11
CA LYS A 100 6.97 0.10 -6.68
C LYS A 100 6.62 -1.15 -5.88
N GLU A 101 7.10 -1.22 -4.65
CA GLU A 101 6.55 -2.13 -3.65
C GLU A 101 5.57 -1.37 -2.79
N LEU A 102 4.34 -1.88 -2.69
CA LEU A 102 3.27 -1.31 -1.88
C LEU A 102 3.01 -2.17 -0.66
N VAL A 103 2.86 -1.51 0.48
CA VAL A 103 2.51 -2.14 1.75
C VAL A 103 1.29 -1.41 2.31
N LEU A 104 0.25 -2.21 2.57
CA LEU A 104 -0.83 -1.81 3.47
C LEU A 104 -0.57 -2.46 4.83
N PHE A 105 -0.90 -1.76 5.91
CA PHE A 105 -1.01 -2.37 7.23
C PHE A 105 -2.34 -3.10 7.42
N PRO A 106 -2.45 -3.96 8.45
CA PRO A 106 -3.73 -4.52 8.87
C PRO A 106 -4.89 -3.54 8.88
N GLY A 107 -5.83 -3.71 7.95
CA GLY A 107 -7.09 -2.95 7.89
C GLY A 107 -6.95 -1.60 7.19
N GLN A 108 -5.75 -1.28 6.69
CA GLN A 108 -5.48 -0.03 6.02
C GLN A 108 -6.15 0.02 4.64
N THR A 109 -6.60 1.21 4.26
CA THR A 109 -7.21 1.49 2.96
C THR A 109 -6.53 2.66 2.27
N CYS A 110 -6.06 2.44 1.05
CA CYS A 110 -5.67 3.50 0.14
C CYS A 110 -6.94 4.16 -0.46
N PRO A 111 -7.07 5.50 -0.39
CA PRO A 111 -8.23 6.20 -0.94
C PRO A 111 -8.45 5.97 -2.44
N GLU A 112 -9.71 6.02 -2.88
CA GLU A 112 -10.08 5.94 -4.30
C GLU A 112 -9.40 7.02 -5.12
N HIS A 113 -8.68 6.62 -6.17
CA HIS A 113 -8.08 7.54 -7.14
C HIS A 113 -8.07 6.97 -8.55
N LEU A 114 -7.78 7.84 -9.53
CA LEU A 114 -7.57 7.51 -10.93
C LEU A 114 -6.33 8.24 -11.47
N HIS A 115 -5.72 7.66 -12.49
CA HIS A 115 -4.55 8.22 -13.17
C HIS A 115 -4.98 8.92 -14.48
N PRO A 116 -5.02 10.27 -14.52
CA PRO A 116 -5.51 10.97 -15.71
C PRO A 116 -4.49 10.96 -16.87
N PRO A 117 -4.94 11.20 -18.10
CA PRO A 117 -4.05 11.47 -19.24
C PRO A 117 -3.04 12.58 -18.94
N PHE A 118 -1.77 12.34 -19.29
CA PHE A 118 -0.70 13.32 -19.17
C PHE A 118 0.31 13.17 -20.32
N ASN A 119 0.95 14.26 -20.74
CA ASN A 119 1.96 14.26 -21.82
C ASN A 119 1.55 13.50 -23.10
N GLY A 120 0.25 13.52 -23.45
CA GLY A 120 -0.29 12.81 -24.61
C GLY A 120 -0.45 11.29 -24.42
N THR A 121 -0.14 10.76 -23.24
CA THR A 121 -0.44 9.38 -22.83
C THR A 121 -1.90 9.26 -22.33
N PRO A 122 -2.51 8.07 -22.34
CA PRO A 122 -3.86 7.87 -21.81
C PRO A 122 -3.96 7.95 -20.27
N GLY A 123 -2.83 8.14 -19.57
CA GLY A 123 -2.73 8.04 -18.11
C GLY A 123 -1.92 6.81 -17.70
N LYS A 124 -1.57 6.72 -16.42
CA LYS A 124 -0.79 5.59 -15.91
C LYS A 124 -1.60 4.30 -16.06
N GLN A 125 -1.00 3.31 -16.69
CA GLN A 125 -1.53 1.94 -16.71
C GLN A 125 -0.64 1.09 -15.81
N GLU A 126 -1.26 0.30 -14.93
CA GLU A 126 -0.56 -0.46 -13.92
C GLU A 126 -1.06 -1.89 -13.76
N THR A 127 -0.19 -2.74 -13.23
CA THR A 127 -0.43 -4.13 -12.88
C THR A 127 -0.06 -4.32 -11.42
N PHE A 128 -1.00 -4.80 -10.62
CA PHE A 128 -0.74 -5.21 -9.25
C PHE A 128 -0.49 -6.71 -9.19
N ARG A 129 0.61 -7.09 -8.56
CA ARG A 129 0.89 -8.47 -8.18
C ARG A 129 1.06 -8.56 -6.67
N CYS A 130 0.06 -9.13 -6.04
CA CYS A 130 0.13 -9.74 -4.74
C CYS A 130 1.33 -10.68 -4.53
N ARG A 131 2.11 -10.45 -3.48
CA ARG A 131 3.35 -11.14 -3.12
C ARG A 131 3.26 -11.93 -1.82
N TRP A 132 2.52 -11.45 -0.83
CA TRP A 132 2.42 -12.08 0.49
C TRP A 132 1.12 -11.62 1.12
N GLY A 133 0.13 -12.49 1.41
CA GLY A 133 -1.09 -12.14 2.19
C GLY A 133 -2.48 -12.14 1.52
N GLU A 134 -3.33 -11.12 1.77
CA GLU A 134 -4.53 -10.73 0.99
C GLU A 134 -4.68 -9.21 0.68
N VAL A 135 -5.24 -8.84 -0.48
CA VAL A 135 -5.61 -7.45 -0.88
C VAL A 135 -6.92 -7.51 -1.64
N TYR A 136 -7.82 -6.54 -1.39
CA TYR A 136 -9.05 -6.33 -2.13
C TYR A 136 -8.91 -5.05 -2.94
N LEU A 137 -8.86 -5.25 -4.25
CA LEU A 137 -8.82 -4.17 -5.21
C LEU A 137 -10.24 -3.91 -5.72
N PHE A 138 -10.80 -2.73 -5.46
CA PHE A 138 -12.09 -2.34 -6.04
C PHE A 138 -11.84 -1.47 -7.26
N VAL A 139 -12.39 -1.89 -8.38
CA VAL A 139 -12.23 -1.26 -9.70
C VAL A 139 -13.56 -1.15 -10.42
N ASP A 140 -13.71 -0.07 -11.18
CA ASP A 140 -14.83 0.13 -12.10
C ASP A 140 -14.55 -0.49 -13.47
N ASP A 141 -14.10 -1.76 -13.47
CA ASP A 141 -13.92 -2.57 -14.67
C ASP A 141 -14.36 -4.02 -14.40
N PRO A 142 -15.51 -4.46 -14.96
CA PRO A 142 -16.02 -5.81 -14.75
C PRO A 142 -15.17 -6.91 -15.41
N ALA A 143 -14.19 -6.56 -16.26
CA ALA A 143 -13.31 -7.51 -16.91
C ALA A 143 -12.04 -7.86 -16.11
N LEU A 144 -11.76 -7.14 -15.02
CA LEU A 144 -10.57 -7.39 -14.20
C LEU A 144 -10.80 -8.58 -13.24
N ALA A 145 -9.86 -9.53 -13.25
CA ALA A 145 -9.82 -10.65 -12.32
C ALA A 145 -8.88 -10.32 -11.15
N LEU A 146 -9.35 -10.55 -9.92
CA LEU A 146 -8.57 -10.34 -8.70
C LEU A 146 -7.52 -11.44 -8.52
N ASN A 147 -6.33 -11.04 -8.04
CA ASN A 147 -5.29 -11.93 -7.53
C ASN A 147 -5.16 -11.68 -6.01
N HIS A 148 -4.93 -12.72 -5.19
CA HIS A 148 -4.88 -12.63 -3.71
C HIS A 148 -3.44 -12.42 -3.16
N GLY A 149 -3.20 -11.50 -2.19
CA GLY A 149 -1.92 -11.15 -1.50
C GLY A 149 -1.88 -9.77 -0.77
N GLU A 150 -1.25 -9.60 0.40
CA GLU A 150 -1.16 -8.38 1.26
C GLU A 150 -0.10 -7.35 0.82
N VAL A 151 1.09 -7.80 0.41
CA VAL A 151 2.11 -6.97 -0.24
C VAL A 151 1.84 -6.99 -1.73
N ALA A 152 1.79 -5.84 -2.39
CA ALA A 152 1.59 -5.77 -3.83
C ALA A 152 2.77 -5.09 -4.50
N SER A 153 3.36 -5.75 -5.50
CA SER A 153 4.24 -5.05 -6.43
C SER A 153 3.38 -4.36 -7.48
N GLU A 154 3.59 -3.06 -7.67
CA GLU A 154 3.04 -2.28 -8.77
C GLU A 154 4.07 -2.23 -9.91
N PHE A 155 3.65 -2.65 -11.10
CA PHE A 155 4.40 -2.43 -12.33
C PHE A 155 3.57 -1.56 -13.26
N SER A 156 4.12 -0.44 -13.70
CA SER A 156 3.35 0.55 -14.44
C SER A 156 4.16 1.24 -15.53
N SER A 157 3.46 2.01 -16.37
CA SER A 157 4.08 3.07 -17.17
C SER A 157 4.69 4.16 -16.26
N GLU A 158 5.21 5.26 -16.80
CA GLU A 158 5.68 6.38 -15.96
C GLU A 158 4.64 6.75 -14.89
N SER A 159 5.09 6.87 -13.63
CA SER A 159 4.23 7.24 -12.51
C SER A 159 4.38 8.72 -12.19
N ARG A 160 3.23 9.39 -12.08
CA ARG A 160 3.09 10.83 -11.80
C ARG A 160 2.03 11.02 -10.72
N ASP A 161 2.39 10.64 -9.50
CA ASP A 161 1.50 10.63 -8.33
C ASP A 161 0.96 12.06 -8.03
N ASP A 162 1.70 13.09 -8.44
CA ASP A 162 1.28 14.50 -8.41
C ASP A 162 0.02 14.80 -9.25
N LEU A 163 -0.27 13.97 -10.24
CA LEU A 163 -1.39 14.11 -11.16
C LEU A 163 -2.62 13.27 -10.78
N ASP A 164 -2.51 12.36 -9.81
CA ASP A 164 -3.59 11.45 -9.44
C ASP A 164 -4.83 12.18 -8.95
N ILE A 165 -6.01 11.84 -9.47
CA ILE A 165 -7.27 12.47 -9.10
C ILE A 165 -7.98 11.58 -8.10
N PHE A 166 -8.09 12.04 -6.86
CA PHE A 166 -8.82 11.37 -5.78
C PHE A 166 -10.30 11.70 -5.82
N THR A 167 -11.14 10.72 -5.51
CA THR A 167 -12.60 10.92 -5.45
C THR A 167 -13.02 11.68 -4.19
N ASP A 168 -12.32 11.50 -3.08
CA ASP A 168 -12.55 12.30 -1.87
C ASP A 168 -11.84 13.67 -1.98
N PRO A 169 -12.58 14.80 -2.03
CA PRO A 169 -11.99 16.12 -2.21
C PRO A 169 -11.18 16.60 -1.00
N ARG A 170 -11.24 15.89 0.13
CA ARG A 170 -10.45 16.19 1.34
C ARG A 170 -9.03 15.64 1.25
N VAL A 171 -8.77 14.72 0.33
CA VAL A 171 -7.41 14.18 0.11
C VAL A 171 -6.49 15.31 -0.33
N ARG A 172 -5.42 15.50 0.44
CA ARG A 172 -4.35 16.44 0.14
C ARG A 172 -3.10 15.66 -0.20
N ARG A 173 -2.50 15.98 -1.35
CA ARG A 173 -1.19 15.44 -1.72
C ARG A 173 -0.17 16.03 -0.76
N VAL A 174 0.59 15.18 -0.06
CA VAL A 174 1.79 15.62 0.64
C VAL A 174 2.92 15.52 -0.38
N ALA A 175 3.60 16.63 -0.63
CA ALA A 175 4.81 16.69 -1.46
C ALA A 175 6.03 16.22 -0.68
#